data_AF-A0A7L3L2S0-F1
#
_entry.id   AF-A0A7L3L2S0-F1
#
_cell.length_a   1.000
_cell.length_b   1.000
_cell.length_c   1.000
_cell.angle_alpha   90.00
_cell.angle_beta   90.00
_cell.angle_gamma   90.00
#
_symmetry.space_group_name_H-M   'P 1'
#
loop_
_entity.id
_entity.type
_entity.pdbx_description
1 polymer ?
#
loop_
_entity_poly.entity_id
_entity_poly.type
_entity_poly.pdbx_seq_one_letter_code
_entity_poly.pdbx_strand_id
1 'polypeptide(L)'
;RACWPVLPQPPAWRGSETSPRPSTAPTAFLALCDFPSGAGTAASLRMGEQLRILSEAGEWWLVASEVSGKECLIPSSCVAKVRHRWLYEGVSRQKAEELLLQPGNGCGSFLIRESQTRKGCYSLSVRRSERGGWDSVTHYRIHRLDNGWLYISPRLTFPSLHDLVEHYSEMGEGLCCLLREPCSTAVTLASASTRPAVVKKPSLKWDKIDSSLLLSETPPEDSPISLGLRETISSYLLLTETDPSELGPSEKGAKSS
;
A
#
# COMPACT_ATOMS: atom_id res chain seq x y z
N ARG A 1 -3.53 -78.53 -14.31
CA ARG A 1 -4.17 -77.26 -13.87
C ARG A 1 -3.69 -77.01 -12.46
N ALA A 2 -2.67 -76.19 -12.29
CA ALA A 2 -1.99 -75.98 -11.01
C ALA A 2 -2.77 -74.94 -10.18
N CYS A 3 -3.13 -75.32 -8.96
CA CYS A 3 -3.76 -74.46 -7.96
C CYS A 3 -2.68 -73.65 -7.22
N TRP A 4 -2.84 -72.32 -7.15
CA TRP A 4 -2.06 -71.46 -6.26
C TRP A 4 -2.90 -71.13 -5.02
N PRO A 5 -2.32 -71.14 -3.81
CA PRO A 5 -3.06 -70.78 -2.59
C PRO A 5 -3.34 -69.29 -2.52
N VAL A 6 -4.57 -68.94 -2.13
CA VAL A 6 -5.05 -67.58 -1.87
C VAL A 6 -4.38 -67.08 -0.58
N LEU A 7 -3.61 -65.99 -0.67
CA LEU A 7 -3.08 -65.28 0.49
C LEU A 7 -4.18 -64.45 1.16
N PRO A 8 -4.22 -64.37 2.50
CA PRO A 8 -5.20 -63.56 3.21
C PRO A 8 -4.94 -62.06 3.06
N GLN A 9 -6.00 -61.29 2.86
CA GLN A 9 -5.94 -59.82 2.78
C GLN A 9 -5.55 -59.21 4.14
N PRO A 10 -4.70 -58.18 4.18
CA PRO A 10 -4.44 -57.42 5.40
C PRO A 10 -5.68 -56.60 5.81
N PRO A 11 -5.88 -56.32 7.11
CA PRO A 11 -7.04 -55.60 7.60
C PRO A 11 -7.08 -54.18 7.02
N ALA A 12 -8.27 -53.71 6.66
CA ALA A 12 -8.51 -52.35 6.23
C ALA A 12 -8.12 -51.38 7.35
N TRP A 13 -6.99 -50.70 7.20
CA TRP A 13 -6.65 -49.56 8.03
C TRP A 13 -7.65 -48.46 7.68
N ARG A 14 -8.62 -48.24 8.56
CA ARG A 14 -9.42 -47.02 8.61
C ARG A 14 -8.49 -45.90 9.08
N GLY A 15 -7.63 -45.45 8.17
CA GLY A 15 -6.97 -44.16 8.31
C GLY A 15 -8.06 -43.11 8.29
N SER A 16 -8.41 -42.61 9.46
CA SER A 16 -9.08 -41.33 9.60
C SER A 16 -8.21 -40.31 8.86
N GLU A 17 -8.65 -39.93 7.67
CA GLU A 17 -8.11 -38.81 6.90
C GLU A 17 -8.50 -37.53 7.66
N THR A 18 -7.85 -37.29 8.79
CA THR A 18 -7.78 -35.98 9.40
C THR A 18 -6.88 -35.16 8.51
N SER A 19 -7.47 -34.63 7.43
CA SER A 19 -6.93 -33.49 6.71
C SER A 19 -6.45 -32.48 7.75
N PRO A 20 -5.17 -32.06 7.72
CA PRO A 20 -4.71 -31.02 8.63
C PRO A 20 -5.58 -29.81 8.36
N ARG A 21 -6.31 -29.37 9.40
CA ARG A 21 -7.06 -28.12 9.37
C ARG A 21 -6.12 -27.04 8.83
N PRO A 22 -6.46 -26.34 7.74
CA PRO A 22 -5.65 -25.21 7.33
C PRO A 22 -5.69 -24.24 8.50
N SER A 23 -4.52 -23.93 9.04
CA SER A 23 -4.26 -22.74 9.84
C SER A 23 -5.12 -21.61 9.27
N THR A 24 -6.17 -21.23 10.00
CA THR A 24 -7.15 -20.22 9.58
C THR A 24 -6.52 -18.85 9.70
N ALA A 25 -5.49 -18.59 8.89
CA ALA A 25 -5.17 -17.25 8.50
C ALA A 25 -6.35 -16.72 7.67
N PRO A 26 -6.85 -15.51 7.94
CA PRO A 26 -7.95 -14.93 7.18
C PRO A 26 -7.52 -14.83 5.71
N THR A 27 -8.20 -15.60 4.87
CA THR A 27 -8.08 -15.50 3.42
C THR A 27 -8.97 -14.34 2.99
N ALA A 28 -8.40 -13.34 2.33
CA ALA A 28 -9.14 -12.21 1.79
C ALA A 28 -9.12 -12.24 0.26
N PHE A 29 -10.23 -11.87 -0.37
CA PHE A 29 -10.23 -11.56 -1.81
C PHE A 29 -10.12 -10.06 -1.98
N LEU A 30 -9.20 -9.60 -2.82
CA LEU A 30 -8.96 -8.17 -3.05
C LEU A 30 -9.16 -7.84 -4.53
N ALA A 31 -9.73 -6.66 -4.78
CA ALA A 31 -9.70 -6.04 -6.09
C ALA A 31 -8.28 -5.61 -6.44
N LEU A 32 -7.79 -5.98 -7.62
CA LEU A 32 -6.46 -5.61 -8.11
C LEU A 32 -6.46 -4.37 -9.01
N CYS A 33 -7.63 -3.83 -9.31
CA CYS A 33 -7.83 -2.72 -10.23
C CYS A 33 -9.09 -1.95 -9.83
N ASP A 34 -9.16 -0.66 -10.18
CA ASP A 34 -10.40 0.11 -10.07
C ASP A 34 -11.37 -0.32 -11.17
N PHE A 35 -12.64 -0.56 -10.81
CA PHE A 35 -13.67 -0.99 -11.74
C PHE A 35 -14.99 -0.24 -11.56
N PRO A 36 -15.64 0.24 -12.65
CA PRO A 36 -15.14 0.25 -14.03
C PRO A 36 -13.95 1.22 -14.19
N SER A 37 -12.97 0.85 -15.01
CA SER A 37 -11.75 1.64 -15.25
C SER A 37 -11.97 2.83 -16.22
N GLY A 38 -13.22 3.28 -16.37
CA GLY A 38 -13.61 4.33 -17.32
C GLY A 38 -13.43 5.74 -16.75
N ALA A 39 -12.79 6.63 -17.50
CA ALA A 39 -12.71 8.04 -17.16
C ALA A 39 -14.12 8.67 -17.16
N GLY A 40 -14.59 9.13 -16.00
CA GLY A 40 -15.87 9.84 -15.83
C GLY A 40 -16.97 9.08 -15.10
N THR A 41 -16.78 7.79 -14.78
CA THR A 41 -17.72 7.03 -13.93
C THR A 41 -17.11 6.78 -12.56
N ALA A 42 -17.90 6.95 -11.50
CA ALA A 42 -17.47 6.56 -10.16
C ALA A 42 -17.18 5.05 -10.12
N ALA A 43 -15.93 4.67 -9.84
CA ALA A 43 -15.55 3.28 -9.68
C ALA A 43 -16.41 2.64 -8.58
N SER A 44 -17.07 1.54 -8.92
CA SER A 44 -17.88 0.76 -7.99
C SER A 44 -17.02 -0.11 -7.10
N LEU A 45 -15.82 -0.46 -7.57
CA LEU A 45 -14.78 -1.16 -6.81
C LEU A 45 -13.47 -0.40 -6.93
N ARG A 46 -12.75 -0.25 -5.81
CA ARG A 46 -11.42 0.33 -5.78
C ARG A 46 -10.35 -0.73 -5.64
N MET A 47 -9.18 -0.49 -6.20
CA MET A 47 -8.00 -1.33 -6.01
C MET A 47 -7.67 -1.44 -4.51
N GLY A 48 -7.49 -2.68 -4.05
CA GLY A 48 -7.25 -3.02 -2.66
C GLY A 48 -8.50 -3.23 -1.81
N GLU A 49 -9.68 -3.03 -2.37
CA GLU A 49 -10.94 -3.25 -1.67
C GLU A 49 -11.22 -4.75 -1.47
N GLN A 50 -11.75 -5.09 -0.29
CA GLN A 50 -12.10 -6.48 0.03
C GLN A 50 -13.40 -6.87 -0.66
N LEU A 51 -13.36 -8.02 -1.32
CA LEU A 51 -14.43 -8.56 -2.14
C LEU A 51 -14.98 -9.85 -1.54
N ARG A 52 -16.29 -10.05 -1.73
CA ARG A 52 -16.97 -11.32 -1.54
C ARG A 52 -17.29 -11.92 -2.90
N ILE A 53 -16.80 -13.13 -3.14
CA ILE A 53 -17.07 -13.84 -4.39
C ILE A 53 -18.49 -14.42 -4.34
N LEU A 54 -19.34 -14.01 -5.29
CA LEU A 54 -20.70 -14.53 -5.43
C LEU A 54 -20.78 -15.60 -6.53
N SER A 55 -20.02 -15.44 -7.62
CA SER A 55 -19.93 -16.42 -8.70
C SER A 55 -18.55 -16.42 -9.36
N GLU A 56 -17.96 -17.60 -9.51
CA GLU A 56 -16.66 -17.83 -10.17
C GLU A 56 -16.82 -18.43 -11.59
N ALA A 57 -17.83 -17.96 -12.32
CA ALA A 57 -18.18 -18.51 -13.63
C ALA A 57 -17.28 -18.00 -14.78
N GLY A 58 -16.18 -18.74 -15.02
CA GLY A 58 -15.30 -18.49 -16.18
C GLY A 58 -14.42 -17.25 -16.01
N GLU A 59 -14.29 -16.45 -17.07
CA GLU A 59 -13.43 -15.25 -17.10
C GLU A 59 -14.04 -14.04 -16.36
N TRP A 60 -15.34 -14.07 -16.07
CA TRP A 60 -16.08 -12.97 -15.45
C TRP A 60 -16.69 -13.42 -14.14
N TRP A 61 -16.23 -12.81 -13.05
CA TRP A 61 -16.65 -13.15 -11.71
C TRP A 61 -17.63 -12.11 -11.18
N LEU A 62 -18.72 -12.59 -10.58
CA LEU A 62 -19.63 -11.72 -9.85
C LEU A 62 -19.11 -11.58 -8.44
N VAL A 63 -18.77 -10.35 -8.06
CA VAL A 63 -18.22 -10.02 -6.74
C VAL A 63 -19.06 -8.94 -6.10
N ALA A 64 -19.17 -8.97 -4.78
CA ALA A 64 -19.72 -7.88 -3.99
C ALA A 64 -18.58 -7.19 -3.22
N SER A 65 -18.52 -5.87 -3.25
CA SER A 65 -17.63 -5.15 -2.34
C SER A 65 -18.13 -5.29 -0.90
N GLU A 66 -17.23 -5.62 0.03
CA GLU A 66 -17.60 -5.72 1.45
C GLU A 66 -17.82 -4.35 2.10
N VAL A 67 -17.27 -3.28 1.52
CA VAL A 67 -17.38 -1.91 2.05
C VAL A 67 -18.67 -1.24 1.57
N SER A 68 -18.96 -1.35 0.27
CA SER A 68 -20.09 -0.68 -0.37
C SER A 68 -21.33 -1.57 -0.49
N GLY A 69 -21.18 -2.89 -0.35
CA GLY A 69 -22.24 -3.87 -0.61
C GLY A 69 -22.66 -3.96 -2.08
N LYS A 70 -21.99 -3.25 -3.00
CA LYS A 70 -22.34 -3.23 -4.42
C LYS A 70 -21.81 -4.48 -5.12
N GLU A 71 -22.68 -5.10 -5.91
CA GLU A 71 -22.35 -6.21 -6.78
C GLU A 71 -21.82 -5.70 -8.11
N CYS A 72 -20.73 -6.29 -8.59
CA CYS A 72 -20.05 -5.93 -9.83
C CYS A 72 -19.56 -7.18 -10.54
N LEU A 73 -19.71 -7.20 -11.86
CA LEU A 73 -19.13 -8.23 -12.70
C LEU A 73 -17.75 -7.76 -13.17
N ILE A 74 -16.69 -8.41 -12.71
CA ILE A 74 -15.31 -8.05 -13.04
C ILE A 74 -14.55 -9.23 -13.66
N PRO A 75 -13.52 -8.96 -14.47
CA PRO A 75 -12.64 -10.01 -14.95
C PRO A 75 -11.97 -10.73 -13.78
N SER A 76 -11.82 -12.06 -13.88
CA SER A 76 -11.11 -12.89 -12.90
C SER A 76 -9.67 -12.38 -12.67
N SER A 77 -9.05 -11.79 -13.69
CA SER A 77 -7.72 -11.18 -13.64
C SER A 77 -7.63 -9.92 -12.75
N CYS A 78 -8.76 -9.30 -12.41
CA CYS A 78 -8.84 -8.19 -11.46
C CYS A 78 -9.13 -8.66 -10.02
N VAL A 79 -9.19 -9.97 -9.77
CA VAL A 79 -9.38 -10.54 -8.43
C VAL A 79 -8.12 -11.27 -8.01
N ALA A 80 -7.64 -11.01 -6.80
CA ALA A 80 -6.64 -11.86 -6.16
C ALA A 80 -7.16 -12.40 -4.85
N LYS A 81 -6.82 -13.66 -4.58
CA LYS A 81 -6.97 -14.24 -3.25
C LYS A 81 -5.64 -14.08 -2.51
N VAL A 82 -5.66 -13.36 -1.39
CA VAL A 82 -4.49 -13.00 -0.61
C VAL A 82 -4.49 -13.73 0.72
N ARG A 83 -3.35 -14.37 1.05
CA ARG A 83 -3.07 -14.98 2.35
C ARG A 83 -1.81 -14.36 2.94
N HIS A 84 -1.77 -14.27 4.27
CA HIS A 84 -0.61 -13.73 5.00
C HIS A 84 -0.12 -12.34 4.53
N ARG A 85 -0.96 -11.58 3.79
CA ARG A 85 -0.67 -10.27 3.17
C ARG A 85 0.35 -10.27 2.03
N TRP A 86 1.21 -11.27 1.90
CA TRP A 86 2.23 -11.37 0.85
C TRP A 86 2.02 -12.53 -0.13
N LEU A 87 1.13 -13.49 0.16
CA LEU A 87 0.86 -14.63 -0.72
C LEU A 87 -0.38 -14.34 -1.57
N TYR A 88 -0.19 -14.21 -2.89
CA TYR A 88 -1.23 -13.89 -3.86
C TYR A 88 -1.52 -15.09 -4.75
N GLU A 89 -2.79 -15.46 -4.88
CA GLU A 89 -3.30 -16.44 -5.83
C GLU A 89 -4.11 -15.73 -6.92
N GLY A 90 -3.96 -16.20 -8.16
CA GLY A 90 -4.60 -15.58 -9.33
C GLY A 90 -3.82 -14.41 -9.94
N VAL A 91 -2.69 -14.00 -9.34
CA VAL A 91 -1.89 -12.86 -9.84
C VAL A 91 -0.86 -13.31 -10.90
N SER A 92 -0.93 -12.68 -12.07
CA SER A 92 0.02 -12.90 -13.16
C SER A 92 1.36 -12.21 -12.91
N ARG A 93 2.39 -12.56 -13.68
CA ARG A 93 3.71 -11.89 -13.60
C ARG A 93 3.58 -10.38 -13.86
N GLN A 94 2.90 -10.01 -14.94
CA GLN A 94 2.69 -8.61 -15.31
C GLN A 94 1.89 -7.87 -14.24
N LYS A 95 0.85 -8.50 -13.69
CA LYS A 95 0.04 -7.88 -12.63
C LYS A 95 0.84 -7.67 -11.35
N ALA A 96 1.72 -8.61 -10.99
CA ALA A 96 2.63 -8.43 -9.87
C ALA A 96 3.58 -7.24 -10.06
N GLU A 97 4.08 -7.03 -11.28
CA GLU A 97 4.92 -5.87 -11.61
C GLU A 97 4.13 -4.56 -11.44
N GLU A 98 2.92 -4.48 -12.00
CA GLU A 98 2.03 -3.32 -11.85
C GLU A 98 1.73 -2.98 -10.40
N LEU A 99 1.44 -3.98 -9.57
CA LEU A 99 1.13 -3.81 -8.15
C LEU A 99 2.36 -3.34 -7.37
N LEU A 100 3.51 -3.97 -7.58
CA LEU A 100 4.74 -3.60 -6.89
C LEU A 100 5.24 -2.21 -7.30
N LEU A 101 5.03 -1.79 -8.54
CA LEU A 101 5.41 -0.47 -9.03
C LEU A 101 4.43 0.66 -8.62
N GLN A 102 3.31 0.33 -7.97
CA GLN A 102 2.40 1.35 -7.45
C GLN A 102 3.09 2.31 -6.45
N PRO A 103 2.64 3.58 -6.39
CA PRO A 103 3.06 4.50 -5.35
C PRO A 103 2.65 3.94 -3.97
N GLY A 104 3.59 3.93 -3.02
CA GLY A 104 3.40 3.34 -1.69
C GLY A 104 4.27 2.09 -1.45
N ASN A 105 4.74 1.44 -2.52
CA ASN A 105 5.72 0.37 -2.40
C ASN A 105 7.15 0.94 -2.52
N GLY A 106 8.01 0.64 -1.55
CA GLY A 106 9.43 1.03 -1.55
C GLY A 106 10.35 -0.04 -2.15
N CYS A 107 11.65 0.25 -2.16
CA CYS A 107 12.68 -0.77 -2.45
C CYS A 107 12.62 -1.90 -1.42
N GLY A 108 12.66 -3.15 -1.87
CA GLY A 108 12.48 -4.33 -1.03
C GLY A 108 11.02 -4.73 -0.82
N SER A 109 10.06 -4.01 -1.42
CA SER A 109 8.65 -4.45 -1.40
C SER A 109 8.51 -5.74 -2.20
N PHE A 110 7.72 -6.69 -1.69
CA PHE A 110 7.64 -8.01 -2.30
C PHE A 110 6.25 -8.63 -2.25
N LEU A 111 6.02 -9.60 -3.12
CA LEU A 111 4.89 -10.51 -3.04
C LEU A 111 5.31 -11.89 -3.56
N ILE A 112 4.67 -12.92 -3.06
CA ILE A 112 4.79 -14.29 -3.57
C ILE A 112 3.51 -14.60 -4.32
N ARG A 113 3.63 -14.95 -5.59
CA ARG A 113 2.50 -15.38 -6.42
C ARG A 113 2.50 -16.89 -6.61
N GLU A 114 1.35 -17.52 -6.47
CA GLU A 114 1.15 -18.91 -6.89
C GLU A 114 0.91 -18.97 -8.40
N SER A 115 1.46 -20.01 -9.05
CA SER A 115 1.22 -20.27 -10.46
C SER A 115 -0.24 -20.67 -10.70
N GLN A 116 -0.93 -19.94 -11.59
CA GLN A 116 -2.30 -20.23 -12.00
C GLN A 116 -2.47 -21.64 -12.62
N THR A 117 -1.43 -22.15 -13.29
CA THR A 117 -1.49 -23.43 -14.01
C THR A 117 -0.98 -24.62 -13.20
N ARG A 118 -0.18 -24.38 -12.16
CA ARG A 118 0.45 -25.44 -11.35
C ARG A 118 0.41 -25.08 -9.87
N LYS A 119 -0.57 -25.65 -9.17
CA LYS A 119 -0.67 -25.54 -7.70
C LYS A 119 0.62 -26.02 -7.05
N GLY A 120 1.10 -25.26 -6.07
CA GLY A 120 2.36 -25.52 -5.38
C GLY A 120 3.64 -25.06 -6.10
N CYS A 121 3.52 -24.39 -7.25
CA CYS A 121 4.63 -23.63 -7.85
C CYS A 121 4.52 -22.16 -7.46
N TYR A 122 5.52 -21.61 -6.78
CA TYR A 122 5.53 -20.22 -6.32
C TYR A 122 6.60 -19.40 -7.05
N SER A 123 6.39 -18.09 -7.10
CA SER A 123 7.39 -17.14 -7.57
C SER A 123 7.40 -15.92 -6.65
N LEU A 124 8.57 -15.52 -6.21
CA LEU A 124 8.80 -14.32 -5.42
C LEU A 124 9.10 -13.16 -6.37
N SER A 125 8.32 -12.09 -6.27
CA SER A 125 8.51 -10.85 -7.03
C SER A 125 8.94 -9.75 -6.06
N VAL A 126 10.06 -9.08 -6.35
CA VAL A 126 10.65 -8.05 -5.47
C VAL A 126 10.91 -6.78 -6.25
N ARG A 127 10.46 -5.64 -5.72
CA ARG A 127 10.77 -4.31 -6.26
C ARG A 127 12.17 -3.90 -5.85
N ARG A 128 12.96 -3.50 -6.84
CA ARG A 128 14.26 -2.87 -6.67
C ARG A 128 14.19 -1.45 -7.25
N SER A 129 14.56 -0.49 -6.41
CA SER A 129 14.79 0.90 -6.82
C SER A 129 16.27 1.20 -6.61
N GLU A 130 16.95 1.69 -7.64
CA GLU A 130 18.37 2.05 -7.60
C GLU A 130 18.51 3.57 -7.66
N ARG A 131 19.41 4.15 -6.85
CA ARG A 131 19.60 5.61 -6.85
C ARG A 131 20.18 6.05 -8.20
N GLY A 132 19.33 6.69 -9.01
CA GLY A 132 19.68 7.13 -10.37
C GLY A 132 19.29 6.15 -11.48
N GLY A 133 18.66 5.03 -11.15
CA GLY A 133 18.11 4.07 -12.10
C GLY A 133 16.58 4.09 -12.15
N TRP A 134 16.02 3.32 -13.07
CA TRP A 134 14.59 3.03 -13.15
C TRP A 134 14.16 1.99 -12.11
N ASP A 135 12.92 2.11 -11.63
CA ASP A 135 12.31 1.10 -10.80
C ASP A 135 12.08 -0.18 -11.61
N SER A 136 12.48 -1.31 -11.05
CA SER A 136 12.36 -2.61 -11.69
C SER A 136 11.88 -3.66 -10.70
N VAL A 137 11.33 -4.76 -11.23
CA VAL A 137 10.85 -5.89 -10.44
C VAL A 137 11.60 -7.14 -10.86
N THR A 138 12.27 -7.78 -9.90
CA THR A 138 12.98 -9.04 -10.12
C THR A 138 12.11 -10.21 -9.68
N HIS A 139 12.11 -11.29 -10.47
CA HIS A 139 11.30 -12.48 -10.21
C HIS A 139 12.21 -13.68 -9.92
N TYR A 140 11.99 -14.32 -8.78
CA TYR A 140 12.68 -15.54 -8.37
C TYR A 140 11.70 -16.70 -8.40
N ARG A 141 12.14 -17.83 -8.98
CA ARG A 141 11.38 -19.06 -8.96
C ARG A 141 11.61 -19.77 -7.63
N ILE A 142 10.54 -20.09 -6.92
CA ILE A 142 10.59 -20.92 -5.72
C ILE A 142 10.38 -22.36 -6.17
N HIS A 143 11.41 -23.17 -5.97
CA HIS A 143 11.39 -24.60 -6.24
C HIS A 143 10.93 -25.36 -5.00
N ARG A 144 10.33 -26.54 -5.22
CA ARG A 144 9.90 -27.45 -4.17
C ARG A 144 10.62 -28.78 -4.35
N LEU A 145 11.22 -29.28 -3.27
CA LEU A 145 11.84 -30.59 -3.21
C LEU A 145 10.79 -31.69 -2.92
N ASP A 146 11.17 -32.94 -3.15
CA ASP A 146 10.32 -34.12 -2.92
C ASP A 146 9.96 -34.29 -1.44
N ASN A 147 10.83 -33.86 -0.53
CA ASN A 147 10.56 -33.83 0.92
C ASN A 147 9.60 -32.70 1.35
N GLY A 148 9.12 -31.89 0.39
CA GLY A 148 8.19 -30.78 0.62
C GLY A 148 8.85 -29.44 0.91
N TRP A 149 10.18 -29.38 1.10
CA TRP A 149 10.91 -28.14 1.39
C TRP A 149 10.99 -27.24 0.15
N LEU A 150 11.22 -25.95 0.39
CA LEU A 150 11.21 -24.89 -0.60
C LEU A 150 12.57 -24.22 -0.70
N TYR A 151 12.96 -23.78 -1.89
CA TYR A 151 14.21 -23.04 -2.08
C TYR A 151 14.17 -22.10 -3.28
N ILE A 152 14.98 -21.04 -3.22
CA ILE A 152 15.33 -20.20 -4.36
C ILE A 152 16.77 -20.49 -4.76
N SER A 153 17.69 -20.42 -3.80
CA SER A 153 19.07 -20.87 -3.94
C SER A 153 19.20 -22.30 -3.41
N PRO A 154 19.81 -23.26 -4.15
CA PRO A 154 19.97 -24.64 -3.68
C PRO A 154 20.72 -24.79 -2.35
N ARG A 155 21.45 -23.75 -1.93
CA ARG A 155 22.21 -23.71 -0.67
C ARG A 155 21.31 -23.47 0.55
N LEU A 156 20.13 -22.90 0.34
CA LEU A 156 19.21 -22.46 1.38
C LEU A 156 17.84 -23.09 1.14
N THR A 157 17.45 -24.00 2.02
CA THR A 157 16.20 -24.75 1.91
C THR A 157 15.36 -24.49 3.16
N PHE A 158 14.05 -24.37 2.97
CA PHE A 158 13.10 -23.90 3.98
C PHE A 158 11.92 -24.86 4.09
N PRO A 159 11.40 -25.15 5.30
CA PRO A 159 10.26 -26.04 5.46
C PRO A 159 8.93 -25.36 5.08
N SER A 160 8.84 -24.02 5.13
CA SER A 160 7.65 -23.27 4.71
C SER A 160 7.98 -21.98 3.96
N LEU A 161 6.97 -21.41 3.28
CA LEU A 161 7.09 -20.07 2.66
C LEU A 161 7.32 -18.98 3.71
N HIS A 162 6.83 -19.18 4.93
CA HIS A 162 6.99 -18.21 6.01
C HIS A 162 8.46 -18.12 6.42
N ASP A 163 9.12 -19.25 6.65
CA ASP A 163 10.55 -19.30 7.01
C ASP A 163 11.44 -18.74 5.89
N LEU A 164 11.04 -18.99 4.64
CA LEU A 164 11.71 -18.41 3.46
C LEU A 164 11.64 -16.88 3.49
N VAL A 165 10.46 -16.31 3.74
CA VAL A 165 10.26 -14.86 3.79
C VAL A 165 11.01 -14.24 4.97
N GLU A 166 10.94 -14.86 6.15
CA GLU A 166 11.65 -14.40 7.35
C GLU A 166 13.17 -14.35 7.12
N HIS A 167 13.75 -15.44 6.61
CA HIS A 167 15.17 -15.49 6.29
C HIS A 167 15.59 -14.38 5.31
N TYR A 168 14.84 -14.21 4.22
CA TYR A 168 15.17 -13.20 3.20
C TYR A 168 14.84 -11.76 3.63
N SER A 169 14.14 -11.57 4.74
CA SER A 169 13.96 -10.26 5.36
C SER A 169 15.16 -9.82 6.18
N GLU A 170 15.91 -10.77 6.75
CA GLU A 170 17.12 -10.52 7.53
C GLU A 170 18.39 -10.62 6.69
N MET A 171 18.44 -11.57 5.76
CA MET A 171 19.62 -11.91 4.95
C MET A 171 19.30 -11.90 3.46
N GLY A 172 19.95 -11.01 2.70
CA GLY A 172 19.72 -10.83 1.26
C GLY A 172 20.52 -11.79 0.38
N GLU A 173 21.03 -12.89 0.93
CA GLU A 173 21.96 -13.82 0.28
C GLU A 173 21.33 -14.43 -1.00
N GLY A 174 21.75 -13.93 -2.16
CA GLY A 174 21.26 -14.40 -3.46
C GLY A 174 19.98 -13.71 -3.98
N LEU A 175 19.48 -12.69 -3.28
CA LEU A 175 18.44 -11.79 -3.79
C LEU A 175 19.03 -10.42 -4.17
N CYS A 176 18.28 -9.66 -4.95
CA CYS A 176 18.65 -8.32 -5.40
C CYS A 176 18.61 -7.28 -4.29
N CYS A 177 17.78 -7.50 -3.26
CA CYS A 177 17.64 -6.69 -2.07
C CYS A 177 16.91 -7.50 -0.98
N LEU A 178 17.02 -7.04 0.27
CA LEU A 178 16.29 -7.60 1.40
C LEU A 178 14.78 -7.42 1.23
N LEU A 179 14.01 -8.42 1.68
CA LEU A 179 12.56 -8.31 1.76
C LEU A 179 12.20 -7.37 2.91
N ARG A 180 11.56 -6.25 2.60
CA ARG A 180 11.18 -5.24 3.60
C ARG A 180 9.71 -5.35 3.95
N GLU A 181 8.87 -4.87 3.04
CA GLU A 181 7.44 -4.79 3.28
C GLU A 181 6.68 -5.64 2.24
N PRO A 182 5.58 -6.29 2.65
CA PRO A 182 4.69 -6.95 1.70
C PRO A 182 4.05 -5.89 0.80
N CYS A 183 3.71 -6.29 -0.43
CA CYS A 183 3.08 -5.41 -1.41
C CYS A 183 1.82 -4.76 -0.84
N SER A 184 1.80 -3.42 -0.81
CA SER A 184 0.64 -2.64 -0.43
C SER A 184 -0.30 -2.54 -1.61
N THR A 185 -1.20 -3.52 -1.77
CA THR A 185 -2.29 -3.45 -2.74
C THR A 185 -3.48 -2.64 -2.24
N ALA A 186 -3.51 -2.36 -0.93
CA ALA A 186 -4.42 -1.38 -0.38
C ALA A 186 -4.00 0.00 -0.86
N VAL A 187 -4.88 0.69 -1.60
CA VAL A 187 -4.94 2.14 -1.47
C VAL A 187 -5.37 2.38 -0.03
N THR A 188 -4.40 2.35 0.88
CA THR A 188 -4.53 3.01 2.16
C THR A 188 -4.72 4.48 1.76
N LEU A 189 -5.98 4.90 1.57
CA LEU A 189 -6.41 6.16 2.15
C LEU A 189 -5.78 6.11 3.52
N ALA A 190 -4.71 6.89 3.66
CA ALA A 190 -3.68 6.71 4.66
C ALA A 190 -4.29 6.15 5.94
N SER A 191 -3.60 5.20 6.58
CA SER A 191 -3.70 5.12 8.03
C SER A 191 -3.38 6.54 8.52
N ALA A 192 -4.43 7.33 8.72
CA ALA A 192 -4.38 8.63 9.33
C ALA A 192 -4.27 8.37 10.83
N SER A 193 -3.23 7.63 11.21
CA SER A 193 -2.60 7.70 12.52
C SER A 193 -1.36 8.60 12.45
N THR A 194 -1.43 9.61 11.59
CA THR A 194 -1.12 10.95 12.05
C THR A 194 -2.38 11.72 11.72
N ARG A 195 -3.21 11.99 12.74
CA ARG A 195 -4.04 13.19 12.66
C ARG A 195 -3.08 14.28 12.18
N PRO A 196 -3.25 14.94 11.02
CA PRO A 196 -2.61 16.24 10.89
C PRO A 196 -3.10 16.96 12.14
N ALA A 197 -2.19 17.36 13.02
CA ALA A 197 -2.58 18.23 14.12
C ALA A 197 -3.38 19.31 13.41
N VAL A 198 -4.69 19.33 13.66
CA VAL A 198 -5.52 20.46 13.27
C VAL A 198 -4.83 21.56 14.04
N VAL A 199 -3.95 22.29 13.35
CA VAL A 199 -3.61 23.63 13.73
C VAL A 199 -4.98 24.27 13.70
N LYS A 200 -5.60 24.33 14.87
CA LYS A 200 -6.68 25.25 15.13
C LYS A 200 -6.02 26.57 14.76
N LYS A 201 -6.24 27.04 13.53
CA LYS A 201 -6.03 28.45 13.22
C LYS A 201 -6.82 29.13 14.33
N PRO A 202 -6.18 29.83 15.27
CA PRO A 202 -6.94 30.65 16.17
C PRO A 202 -7.77 31.53 15.23
N SER A 203 -9.08 31.58 15.43
CA SER A 203 -9.94 32.49 14.71
C SER A 203 -9.55 33.91 15.15
N LEU A 204 -8.42 34.39 14.65
CA LEU A 204 -7.91 35.73 14.85
C LEU A 204 -8.90 36.62 14.14
N LYS A 205 -9.77 37.25 14.92
CA LYS A 205 -10.70 38.26 14.43
C LYS A 205 -9.86 39.51 14.15
N TRP A 206 -9.32 39.59 12.93
CA TRP A 206 -8.51 40.73 12.46
C TRP A 206 -9.21 42.08 12.67
N ASP A 207 -10.54 42.10 12.60
CA ASP A 207 -11.36 43.31 12.83
C ASP A 207 -11.38 43.79 14.29
N LYS A 208 -10.87 42.99 15.23
CA LYS A 208 -10.77 43.34 16.66
C LYS A 208 -9.33 43.60 17.11
N ILE A 209 -8.37 43.53 16.20
CA ILE A 209 -6.96 43.75 16.49
C ILE A 209 -6.68 45.23 16.23
N ASP A 210 -6.52 45.97 17.32
CA ASP A 210 -6.15 47.38 17.26
C ASP A 210 -4.69 47.50 16.82
N SER A 211 -4.42 48.37 15.83
CA SER A 211 -3.05 48.61 15.30
C SER A 211 -2.07 49.05 16.39
N SER A 212 -2.57 49.65 17.48
CA SER A 212 -1.76 50.02 18.65
C SER A 212 -1.20 48.81 19.42
N LEU A 213 -1.84 47.64 19.33
CA LEU A 213 -1.37 46.41 20.00
C LEU A 213 -0.18 45.76 19.30
N LEU A 214 0.15 46.14 18.05
CA LEU A 214 1.33 45.61 17.35
C LEU A 214 2.63 46.32 17.75
N LEU A 215 2.51 47.53 18.29
CA LEU A 215 3.64 48.44 18.56
C LEU A 215 3.90 48.67 20.06
N SER A 216 3.13 48.03 20.94
CA SER A 216 3.29 48.17 22.39
C SER A 216 4.49 47.35 22.91
N GLU A 217 5.43 48.01 23.60
CA GLU A 217 6.66 47.38 24.15
C GLU A 217 6.45 46.48 25.38
N THR A 218 5.26 46.46 26.00
CA THR A 218 4.96 45.56 27.13
C THR A 218 3.61 44.86 26.97
N PRO A 219 3.53 43.52 27.06
CA PRO A 219 2.31 42.78 26.75
C PRO A 219 1.30 42.77 27.91
N PRO A 220 -0.02 42.84 27.64
CA PRO A 220 -1.03 42.26 28.51
C PRO A 220 -1.08 40.73 28.33
N GLU A 221 -1.23 39.99 29.44
CA GLU A 221 -1.14 38.52 29.56
C GLU A 221 -2.13 37.71 28.68
N ASP A 222 -3.08 38.37 28.00
CA ASP A 222 -4.07 37.74 27.11
C ASP A 222 -3.94 38.22 25.64
N SER A 223 -2.72 38.49 25.17
CA SER A 223 -2.53 38.96 23.79
C SER A 223 -2.65 37.83 22.75
N PRO A 224 -3.51 37.97 21.71
CA PRO A 224 -3.73 36.93 20.70
C PRO A 224 -2.59 36.82 19.66
N ILE A 225 -1.53 37.63 19.80
CA ILE A 225 -0.43 37.76 18.84
C ILE A 225 0.85 37.27 19.51
N SER A 226 1.49 36.24 18.95
CA SER A 226 2.73 35.66 19.48
C SER A 226 3.90 36.66 19.43
N LEU A 227 4.79 36.60 20.43
CA LEU A 227 6.01 37.43 20.52
C LEU A 227 6.84 37.40 19.23
N GLY A 228 7.09 36.21 18.66
CA GLY A 228 7.92 36.09 17.44
C GLY A 228 7.30 36.77 16.20
N LEU A 229 5.97 36.79 16.09
CA LEU A 229 5.28 37.53 15.01
C LEU A 229 5.46 39.04 15.20
N ARG A 230 5.37 39.52 16.45
CA ARG A 230 5.57 40.94 16.79
C ARG A 230 6.99 41.39 16.46
N GLU A 231 7.99 40.64 16.92
CA GLU A 231 9.40 40.94 16.66
C GLU A 231 9.71 40.99 15.16
N THR A 232 9.13 40.06 14.39
CA THR A 232 9.28 40.04 12.93
C THR A 232 8.69 41.30 12.29
N ILE A 233 7.49 41.72 12.71
CA ILE A 233 6.83 42.92 12.18
C ILE A 233 7.60 44.18 12.59
N SER A 234 8.02 44.30 13.86
CA SER A 234 8.81 45.42 14.35
C SER A 234 10.14 45.54 13.59
N SER A 235 10.83 44.41 13.37
CA SER A 235 12.06 44.41 12.57
C SER A 235 11.81 44.83 11.12
N TYR A 236 10.70 44.41 10.52
CA TYR A 236 10.37 44.81 9.14
C TYR A 236 10.05 46.30 9.03
N LEU A 237 9.31 46.87 9.99
CA LEU A 237 9.03 48.30 10.04
C LEU A 237 10.30 49.12 10.24
N LEU A 238 11.20 48.72 11.14
CA LEU A 238 12.51 49.39 11.28
C LEU A 238 13.34 49.37 10.00
N LEU A 239 13.22 48.30 9.20
CA LEU A 239 13.93 48.18 7.92
C LEU A 239 13.24 48.94 6.78
N THR A 240 11.98 49.33 6.96
CA THR A 240 11.15 49.97 5.92
C THR A 240 10.68 51.38 6.28
N GLU A 241 11.01 51.91 7.47
CA GLU A 241 10.91 53.33 7.81
C GLU A 241 11.93 54.14 7.01
N THR A 242 11.59 54.36 5.74
CA THR A 242 12.03 55.52 4.98
C THR A 242 11.32 56.75 5.53
N ASP A 243 12.10 57.69 6.05
CA ASP A 243 11.74 59.04 6.50
C ASP A 243 10.62 59.69 5.63
N PRO A 244 9.47 60.12 6.20
CA PRO A 244 8.40 60.81 5.45
C PRO A 244 8.74 62.26 5.07
N SER A 245 10.02 62.64 5.14
CA SER A 245 10.51 64.00 4.96
C SER A 245 11.08 64.15 3.55
N GLU A 246 10.24 64.12 2.51
CA GLU A 246 10.46 64.72 1.17
C GLU A 246 9.49 64.06 0.18
N LEU A 247 8.38 64.74 -0.14
CA LEU A 247 7.82 64.84 -1.51
C LEU A 247 6.57 65.73 -1.46
N GLY A 248 6.72 66.92 -2.06
CA GLY A 248 5.73 67.98 -2.15
C GLY A 248 4.52 67.68 -3.05
N PRO A 249 3.58 68.65 -3.15
CA PRO A 249 2.23 68.36 -3.61
C PRO A 249 2.01 68.51 -5.11
N SER A 250 1.08 67.68 -5.60
CA SER A 250 0.16 67.91 -6.72
C SER A 250 0.75 68.12 -8.12
N GLU A 251 0.47 67.18 -9.02
CA GLU A 251 -0.12 67.57 -10.31
C GLU A 251 -1.01 66.48 -10.95
N LYS A 252 -2.29 66.86 -11.06
CA LYS A 252 -3.30 66.64 -12.10
C LYS A 252 -3.25 65.36 -12.95
N GLY A 253 -4.38 64.65 -12.87
CA GLY A 253 -4.73 63.53 -13.74
C GLY A 253 -4.90 63.89 -15.21
N ALA A 254 -4.62 62.90 -16.06
CA ALA A 254 -5.04 62.85 -17.44
C ALA A 254 -6.07 61.73 -17.60
N LYS A 255 -7.16 62.05 -18.29
CA LYS A 255 -8.32 61.21 -18.57
C LYS A 255 -8.58 61.30 -20.07
N SER A 256 -8.39 60.22 -20.82
CA SER A 256 -9.07 59.84 -22.08
C SER A 256 -8.48 58.47 -22.50
N SER A 257 -9.22 57.46 -22.95
CA SER A 257 -10.15 57.41 -24.11
C SER A 257 -9.47 57.83 -25.41
#